data_AF-A0A1Q9YDS2-F1
#
_entry.id   AF-A0A1Q9YDS2-F1
#
_cell.length_a   1.000
_cell.length_b   1.000
_cell.length_c   1.000
_cell.angle_alpha   90.00
_cell.angle_beta   90.00
_cell.angle_gamma   90.00
#
_symmetry.space_group_name_H-M   'P 1'
#
loop_
_entity.id
_entity.type
_entity.pdbx_description
1 polymer ?
#
loop_
_entity_poly.entity_id
_entity_poly.type
_entity_poly.pdbx_seq_one_letter_code
_entity_poly.pdbx_strand_id
1 'polypeptide(L)'
;MTSYNFQTVDSFNQVIKEAVTNLNGTIEDKTKYMRFTNKGLEIGEVNAPIKLLMKNDRIAFVTSDNSEPMWITANMIHINELEVKEKFKFGGMTVTINSQGIGVIR
;
A
#
# COMPACT_ATOMS: atom_id res chain seq x y z
N MET A 1 16.67 -18.47 -19.27
CA MET A 1 16.13 -17.41 -18.38
C MET A 1 17.29 -16.55 -17.96
N THR A 2 17.23 -15.24 -18.19
CA THR A 2 18.24 -14.30 -17.68
C THR A 2 17.98 -14.10 -16.20
N SER A 3 18.95 -14.44 -15.34
CA SER A 3 18.88 -14.20 -13.90
C SER A 3 19.56 -12.87 -13.56
N TYR A 4 18.84 -11.97 -12.90
CA TYR A 4 19.40 -10.72 -12.41
C TYR A 4 19.72 -10.86 -10.91
N ASN A 5 20.94 -10.51 -10.51
CA ASN A 5 21.36 -10.43 -9.12
C ASN A 5 21.49 -8.96 -8.73
N PHE A 6 20.58 -8.47 -7.89
CA PHE A 6 20.50 -7.06 -7.53
C PHE A 6 21.15 -6.83 -6.17
N GLN A 7 22.30 -6.15 -6.17
CA GLN A 7 22.99 -5.80 -4.91
C GLN A 7 22.41 -4.54 -4.25
N THR A 8 21.74 -3.69 -5.03
CA THR A 8 21.12 -2.44 -4.56
C THR A 8 19.77 -2.20 -5.24
N VAL A 9 18.90 -1.42 -4.60
CA VAL A 9 17.64 -0.95 -5.20
C VAL A 9 17.88 -0.13 -6.47
N ASP A 10 19.00 0.59 -6.53
CA ASP A 10 19.37 1.35 -7.74
C ASP A 10 19.66 0.43 -8.93
N SER A 11 20.39 -0.68 -8.71
CA SER A 11 20.65 -1.67 -9.77
C SER A 11 19.36 -2.34 -10.27
N PHE A 12 18.41 -2.56 -9.36
CA PHE A 12 17.08 -3.08 -9.70
C PHE A 12 16.26 -2.08 -10.50
N ASN A 13 16.22 -0.83 -10.05
CA ASN A 13 15.51 0.24 -10.73
C ASN A 13 16.11 0.53 -12.12
N GLN A 14 17.42 0.35 -12.30
CA GLN A 14 18.04 0.45 -13.62
C GLN A 14 17.52 -0.62 -14.60
N VAL A 15 17.43 -1.88 -14.17
CA VAL A 15 16.87 -2.95 -15.02
C VAL A 15 15.39 -2.70 -15.34
N ILE A 16 14.61 -2.20 -14.38
CA ILE A 16 13.23 -1.76 -14.66
C ILE A 16 13.24 -0.66 -15.72
N LYS A 17 14.06 0.38 -15.56
CA LYS A 17 14.18 1.48 -16.52
C LYS A 17 14.52 0.97 -17.92
N GLU A 18 15.50 0.09 -18.04
CA GLU A 18 15.90 -0.52 -19.31
C GLU A 18 14.75 -1.34 -19.93
N ALA A 19 14.07 -2.18 -19.14
CA ALA A 19 12.95 -2.98 -19.60
C ALA A 19 11.76 -2.13 -20.07
N VAL A 20 11.49 -1.01 -19.39
CA VAL A 20 10.37 -0.12 -19.74
C VAL A 20 10.75 0.96 -20.75
N THR A 21 12.04 1.14 -21.09
CA THR A 21 12.49 2.13 -22.09
C THR A 21 11.84 1.89 -23.45
N ASN A 22 11.62 0.63 -23.83
CA ASN A 22 11.00 0.26 -25.12
C ASN A 22 9.47 0.40 -25.15
N LEU A 23 8.84 0.75 -24.03
CA LEU A 23 7.41 1.07 -23.99
C LEU A 23 7.20 2.54 -24.41
N ASN A 24 6.01 2.90 -24.90
CA ASN A 24 5.70 4.30 -25.19
C ASN A 24 5.53 5.12 -23.89
N GLY A 25 5.90 6.41 -23.91
CA GLY A 25 5.75 7.34 -22.77
C GLY A 25 7.03 7.55 -21.95
N THR A 26 6.99 8.47 -20.99
CA THR A 26 8.15 8.74 -20.11
C THR A 26 8.31 7.63 -19.06
N ILE A 27 9.52 7.49 -18.50
CA ILE A 27 9.75 6.55 -17.37
C ILE A 27 8.89 6.94 -16.16
N GLU A 28 8.68 8.24 -15.93
CA GLU A 28 7.80 8.74 -14.89
C GLU A 28 6.37 8.25 -15.10
N ASP A 29 5.82 8.35 -16.31
CA ASP A 29 4.46 7.85 -16.60
C ASP A 29 4.33 6.35 -16.35
N LYS A 30 5.36 5.58 -16.72
CA LYS A 30 5.38 4.12 -16.60
C LYS A 30 5.50 3.63 -15.16
N THR A 31 6.17 4.41 -14.30
CA THR A 31 6.41 4.08 -12.89
C THR A 31 5.57 4.92 -11.92
N LYS A 32 4.67 5.75 -12.46
CA LYS A 32 3.81 6.67 -11.71
C LYS A 32 2.97 5.94 -10.66
N TYR A 33 2.43 4.78 -11.02
CA TYR A 33 1.50 4.04 -10.17
C TYR A 33 2.14 2.84 -9.46
N MET A 34 3.28 2.34 -9.91
CA MET A 34 3.95 1.17 -9.33
C MET A 34 5.46 1.29 -9.48
N ARG A 35 6.19 1.16 -8.36
CA ARG A 35 7.66 1.31 -8.35
C ARG A 35 8.28 0.63 -7.13
N PHE A 36 9.51 0.16 -7.30
CA PHE A 36 10.31 -0.32 -6.18
C PHE A 36 11.15 0.82 -5.59
N THR A 37 11.11 0.94 -4.26
CA THR A 37 11.89 1.91 -3.50
C THR A 37 12.74 1.18 -2.48
N ASN A 38 13.59 1.91 -1.76
CA ASN A 38 14.33 1.35 -0.62
C ASN A 38 13.44 0.89 0.54
N LYS A 39 12.14 1.21 0.51
CA LYS A 39 11.15 0.79 1.51
C LYS A 39 10.34 -0.43 1.09
N GLY A 40 10.40 -0.87 -0.17
CA GLY A 40 9.59 -1.97 -0.71
C GLY A 40 8.93 -1.63 -2.05
N LEU A 41 7.86 -2.33 -2.40
CA LEU A 41 7.05 -2.04 -3.58
C LEU A 41 5.94 -1.04 -3.22
N GLU A 42 6.01 0.16 -3.80
CA GLU A 42 4.99 1.19 -3.69
C GLU A 42 3.96 1.08 -4.82
N ILE A 43 2.68 1.23 -4.48
CA ILE A 43 1.56 1.37 -5.43
C ILE A 43 0.80 2.66 -5.11
N GLY A 44 0.64 3.52 -6.12
CA GLY A 44 0.02 4.84 -6.04
C GLY A 44 0.94 5.95 -6.58
N GLU A 45 0.35 7.10 -6.91
CA GLU A 45 1.12 8.26 -7.41
C GLU A 45 2.13 8.75 -6.37
N VAL A 46 3.31 9.23 -6.81
CA VAL A 46 4.43 9.65 -5.93
C VAL A 46 3.97 10.56 -4.78
N ASN A 47 3.10 11.53 -5.11
CA ASN A 47 2.59 12.54 -4.19
C ASN A 47 1.12 12.31 -3.80
N ALA A 48 0.60 11.10 -3.98
CA ALA A 48 -0.76 10.78 -3.54
C ALA A 48 -0.89 10.95 -2.01
N PRO A 49 -2.04 11.42 -1.50
CA PRO A 49 -2.29 11.51 -0.05
C PRO A 49 -2.15 10.16 0.68
N ILE A 50 -2.39 9.07 -0.05
CA ILE A 50 -2.25 7.69 0.43
C ILE A 50 -1.68 6.80 -0.68
N LYS A 51 -0.79 5.90 -0.30
CA LYS A 51 -0.19 4.86 -1.17
C LYS A 51 -0.23 3.51 -0.47
N LEU A 52 -0.16 2.42 -1.22
CA LEU A 52 0.12 1.10 -0.67
C LEU A 52 1.63 0.86 -0.70
N LEU A 53 2.17 0.25 0.35
CA LEU A 53 3.55 -0.18 0.46
C LEU A 53 3.61 -1.65 0.87
N MET A 54 4.19 -2.49 0.03
CA MET A 54 4.44 -3.90 0.32
C MET A 54 5.90 -4.09 0.70
N LYS A 55 6.12 -4.66 1.89
CA LYS A 55 7.42 -5.01 2.46
C LYS A 55 7.50 -6.52 2.68
N ASN A 56 8.67 -7.01 3.08
CA ASN A 56 8.85 -8.43 3.37
C ASN A 56 8.02 -8.91 4.58
N ASP A 57 7.77 -8.03 5.56
CA ASP A 57 7.12 -8.34 6.84
C ASP A 57 5.68 -7.82 6.95
N ARG A 58 5.25 -6.94 6.04
CA ARG A 58 3.94 -6.28 6.13
C ARG A 58 3.45 -5.70 4.81
N ILE A 59 2.15 -5.43 4.77
CA ILE A 59 1.50 -4.55 3.78
C ILE A 59 0.96 -3.33 4.53
N ALA A 60 1.24 -2.12 4.07
CA ALA A 60 0.83 -0.89 4.75
C ALA A 60 0.18 0.10 3.77
N PHE A 61 -0.80 0.85 4.25
CA PHE A 61 -1.14 2.14 3.67
C PHE A 61 -0.22 3.20 4.25
N VAL A 62 0.30 4.08 3.41
CA VAL A 62 1.30 5.08 3.78
C VAL A 62 0.84 6.45 3.29
N THR A 63 0.87 7.45 4.16
CA THR A 63 0.54 8.85 3.83
C THR A 63 1.75 9.61 3.29
N SER A 64 1.52 10.83 2.79
CA SER A 64 2.59 11.68 2.23
C SER A 64 3.71 12.03 3.21
N ASP A 65 3.43 12.05 4.52
CA ASP A 65 4.39 12.23 5.61
C ASP A 65 5.09 10.93 6.06
N ASN A 66 4.85 9.81 5.35
CA ASN A 66 5.31 8.46 5.66
C ASN A 66 4.70 7.81 6.92
N SER A 67 3.58 8.32 7.45
CA SER A 67 2.84 7.60 8.49
C SER A 67 2.17 6.34 7.94
N GLU A 68 2.05 5.29 8.75
CA GLU A 68 1.34 4.05 8.40
C GLU A 68 0.01 3.99 9.20
N PRO A 69 -1.10 4.63 8.76
CA PRO A 69 -2.35 4.63 9.52
C PRO A 69 -3.04 3.25 9.57
N MET A 70 -2.71 2.37 8.63
CA MET A 70 -3.21 1.00 8.57
C MET A 70 -2.15 0.07 7.99
N TRP A 71 -1.92 -1.07 8.64
CA TRP A 71 -1.01 -2.10 8.14
C TRP A 71 -1.43 -3.50 8.57
N ILE A 72 -0.94 -4.49 7.83
CA ILE A 72 -1.16 -5.91 8.09
C ILE A 72 0.20 -6.56 8.30
N THR A 73 0.42 -7.12 9.49
CA THR A 73 1.65 -7.86 9.83
C THR A 73 1.33 -8.93 10.87
N ALA A 74 2.12 -10.00 10.94
CA ALA A 74 1.98 -11.05 11.96
C ALA A 74 0.52 -11.55 12.17
N ASN A 75 -0.23 -11.75 11.07
CA ASN A 75 -1.64 -12.16 11.06
C ASN A 75 -2.63 -11.17 11.72
N MET A 76 -2.22 -9.91 11.91
CA MET A 76 -3.01 -8.86 12.54
C MET A 76 -3.20 -7.69 11.57
N ILE A 77 -4.41 -7.12 11.57
CA ILE A 77 -4.69 -5.81 10.96
C ILE A 77 -4.61 -4.77 12.07
N HIS A 78 -3.78 -3.76 11.86
CA HIS A 78 -3.65 -2.60 12.72
C HIS A 78 -4.26 -1.39 12.02
N ILE A 79 -5.07 -0.62 12.75
CA ILE A 79 -5.73 0.61 12.28
C ILE A 79 -5.62 1.62 13.41
N ASN A 80 -5.00 2.78 13.17
CA ASN A 80 -4.87 3.83 14.18
C ASN A 80 -6.23 4.47 14.50
N GLU A 81 -7.02 4.75 13.47
CA GLU A 81 -8.35 5.36 13.57
C GLU A 81 -9.28 4.79 12.48
N LEU A 82 -10.53 4.49 12.86
CA LEU A 82 -11.54 3.93 11.96
C LEU A 82 -12.84 4.74 12.05
N GLU A 83 -13.18 5.46 10.99
CA GLU A 83 -14.50 6.07 10.83
C GLU A 83 -15.45 5.07 10.15
N VAL A 84 -16.58 4.78 10.80
CA VAL A 84 -17.64 3.92 10.26
C VAL A 84 -18.88 4.77 10.04
N LYS A 85 -19.37 4.86 8.79
CA LYS A 85 -20.54 5.70 8.47
C LYS A 85 -21.88 5.02 8.76
N GLU A 86 -21.96 3.72 8.53
CA GLU A 86 -23.23 2.99 8.64
C GLU A 86 -23.04 1.67 9.38
N LYS A 87 -22.14 0.82 8.88
CA LYS A 87 -22.02 -0.56 9.34
C LYS A 87 -20.60 -1.09 9.20
N PHE A 88 -20.12 -1.78 10.22
CA PHE A 88 -18.87 -2.53 10.22
C PHE A 88 -19.13 -3.98 10.65
N LYS A 89 -18.68 -4.96 9.85
CA LYS A 89 -18.84 -6.39 10.16
C LYS A 89 -17.46 -7.02 10.32
N PHE A 90 -17.22 -7.68 11.46
CA PHE A 90 -15.95 -8.35 11.72
C PHE A 90 -16.13 -9.53 12.68
N GLY A 91 -15.56 -10.69 12.32
CA GLY A 91 -15.54 -11.86 13.22
C GLY A 91 -16.91 -12.33 13.70
N GLY A 92 -17.93 -12.30 12.83
CA GLY A 92 -19.32 -12.59 13.18
C GLY A 92 -20.08 -11.42 13.83
N MET A 93 -19.36 -10.43 14.36
CA MET A 93 -19.95 -9.24 14.96
C MET A 93 -20.39 -8.24 13.88
N THR A 94 -21.47 -7.54 14.17
CA THR A 94 -21.97 -6.40 13.39
C THR A 94 -22.08 -5.19 14.29
N VAL A 95 -21.37 -4.12 13.96
CA VAL A 95 -21.52 -2.79 14.54
C VAL A 95 -22.35 -1.95 13.57
N THR A 96 -23.41 -1.33 14.06
CA THR A 96 -24.25 -0.39 13.30
C THR A 96 -24.29 0.95 14.02
N ILE A 97 -24.17 2.04 13.27
CA ILE A 97 -24.30 3.40 13.78
C ILE A 97 -25.61 3.98 13.24
N ASN A 98 -26.47 4.45 14.13
CA ASN A 98 -27.74 5.07 13.77
C ASN A 98 -28.02 6.30 14.65
N SER A 99 -29.16 6.97 14.42
CA SER A 99 -29.54 8.17 15.19
C SER A 99 -29.69 7.96 16.70
N GLN A 100 -29.75 6.72 17.17
CA GLN A 100 -29.83 6.35 18.58
C GLN A 100 -28.46 5.99 19.19
N GLY A 101 -27.38 5.96 18.40
CA GLY A 101 -26.02 5.67 18.85
C GLY A 101 -25.40 4.43 18.21
N ILE A 102 -24.54 3.74 18.96
CA ILE A 102 -23.80 2.54 18.51
C ILE A 102 -24.55 1.27 18.95
N GLY A 103 -25.04 0.49 17.99
CA GLY A 103 -25.57 -0.85 18.21
C GLY A 103 -24.54 -1.93 17.88
N VAL A 104 -24.40 -2.94 18.72
CA VAL A 104 -23.51 -4.10 18.49
C VAL A 104 -24.34 -5.38 18.57
N ILE A 105 -24.31 -6.19 17.50
CA ILE A 105 -24.97 -7.49 17.41
C ILE A 105 -23.90 -8.56 17.21
N ARG A 106 -24.00 -9.68 17.93
CA ARG A 106 -23.10 -10.84 17.82
C ARG A 106 -23.81 -12.03 17.21
#